data_AF-A0A397FFP4-F1
#
_entry.id   AF-A0A397FFP4-F1
#
_cell.length_a   1.000
_cell.length_b   1.000
_cell.length_c   1.000
_cell.angle_alpha   90.00
_cell.angle_beta   90.00
_cell.angle_gamma   90.00
#
_symmetry.space_group_name_H-M   'P 1'
#
loop_
_entity.id
_entity.type
_entity.pdbx_description
1 polymer ?
#
loop_
_entity_poly.entity_id
_entity_poly.type
_entity_poly.pdbx_seq_one_letter_code
_entity_poly.pdbx_strand_id
1 'polypeptide(L)'
;MGYPLRLRQARTLEVELFPEFLSYTAFEQAKNARGCAMRTSTGHDYTHWLPIFLTPAHFSTHQALHKLSFAIDRNHSVSLVDLLVKTMNKQVLAVMNGSSHESESAIVAYANLLRLLRHVLSMHPNLQTELDSSVRRFITSPNRRTKTHVPDLGEFYVKLCVSTVASLDDLTVRETVVRETFARQIRWIRQADPACVDVVGMPMLQRLQRLFDGSVVSNRITTFVMEMAKVFGTPAFCSNMDRHFGLPPSSVIVGFQERVKTIKAKLVNYDVLVRGWGLQTVIASPEAMLEILMD
;
A
#
# COMPACT_ATOMS: atom_id res chain seq x y z
N MET A 1 -6.51 -18.37 12.09
CA MET A 1 -6.88 -16.95 12.36
C MET A 1 -7.01 -16.19 11.04
N GLY A 2 -7.72 -15.06 11.03
CA GLY A 2 -7.90 -14.22 9.85
C GLY A 2 -8.51 -12.86 10.21
N TYR A 3 -8.88 -12.11 9.19
CA TYR A 3 -9.52 -10.80 9.32
C TYR A 3 -10.93 -10.80 8.73
N PRO A 4 -11.91 -10.17 9.40
CA PRO A 4 -13.19 -9.85 8.80
C PRO A 4 -13.01 -8.83 7.67
N LEU A 5 -13.76 -9.04 6.60
CA LEU A 5 -13.67 -8.27 5.38
C LEU A 5 -15.07 -7.98 4.85
N ARG A 6 -15.28 -6.77 4.36
CA ARG A 6 -16.46 -6.42 3.58
C ARG A 6 -16.04 -6.20 2.14
N LEU A 7 -16.66 -6.96 1.25
CA LEU A 7 -16.54 -6.83 -0.20
C LEU A 7 -17.85 -6.34 -0.77
N ARG A 8 -17.79 -5.33 -1.64
CA ARG A 8 -18.94 -4.82 -2.37
C ARG A 8 -18.54 -4.49 -3.79
N GLN A 9 -19.30 -4.95 -4.76
CA GLN A 9 -19.18 -4.49 -6.14
C GLN A 9 -20.03 -3.24 -6.33
N ALA A 10 -19.39 -2.12 -6.62
CA ALA A 10 -20.03 -0.88 -7.08
C ALA A 10 -19.57 -0.60 -8.51
N ARG A 11 -19.31 0.67 -8.86
CA ARG A 11 -18.60 1.02 -10.12
C ARG A 11 -17.22 0.38 -10.18
N THR A 12 -16.58 0.26 -9.03
CA THR A 12 -15.32 -0.46 -8.82
C THR A 12 -15.48 -1.38 -7.61
N LEU A 13 -14.59 -2.35 -7.48
CA LEU A 13 -14.51 -3.19 -6.28
C LEU A 13 -14.19 -2.30 -5.06
N GLU A 14 -15.06 -2.33 -4.07
CA GLU A 14 -14.84 -1.75 -2.76
C GLU A 14 -14.41 -2.83 -1.78
N VAL A 15 -13.29 -2.58 -1.11
CA VAL A 15 -12.67 -3.50 -0.15
C VAL A 15 -12.48 -2.76 1.16
N GLU A 16 -13.00 -3.33 2.23
CA GLU A 16 -12.82 -2.85 3.60
C GLU A 16 -12.40 -4.03 4.47
N LEU A 17 -11.18 -3.96 5.02
CA LEU A 17 -10.67 -4.94 5.97
C LEU A 17 -10.68 -4.32 7.35
N PHE A 18 -11.28 -5.03 8.29
CA PHE A 18 -11.29 -4.65 9.69
C PHE A 18 -10.10 -5.34 10.37
N PRO A 19 -9.10 -4.61 10.88
CA PRO A 19 -7.86 -5.19 11.41
C PRO A 19 -8.05 -5.77 12.82
N GLU A 20 -9.13 -6.54 13.01
CA GLU A 20 -9.48 -7.28 14.22
C GLU A 20 -9.33 -8.77 13.94
N PHE A 21 -8.61 -9.48 14.79
CA PHE A 21 -8.43 -10.91 14.60
C PHE A 21 -9.75 -11.67 14.83
N LEU A 22 -10.13 -12.49 13.85
CA LEU A 22 -11.31 -13.36 13.91
C LEU A 22 -10.90 -14.81 13.59
N SER A 23 -11.32 -15.76 14.43
CA SER A 23 -11.11 -17.18 14.14
C SER A 23 -12.05 -17.66 13.05
N TYR A 24 -11.64 -18.68 12.28
CA TYR A 24 -12.50 -19.25 11.24
C TYR A 24 -13.79 -19.86 11.83
N THR A 25 -13.68 -20.50 13.00
CA THR A 25 -14.82 -21.05 13.73
C THR A 25 -15.84 -19.97 14.11
N ALA A 26 -15.38 -18.82 14.64
CA ALA A 26 -16.27 -17.72 14.98
C ALA A 26 -16.94 -17.13 13.72
N PHE A 27 -16.21 -17.04 12.61
CA PHE A 27 -16.77 -16.65 11.32
C PHE A 27 -17.88 -17.59 10.86
N GLU A 28 -17.65 -18.91 10.86
CA GLU A 28 -18.65 -19.89 10.43
C GLU A 28 -19.88 -19.92 11.37
N GLN A 29 -19.67 -19.75 12.68
CA GLN A 29 -20.77 -19.62 13.64
C GLN A 29 -21.63 -18.39 13.34
N ALA A 30 -21.00 -17.23 13.12
CA ALA A 30 -21.71 -15.98 12.78
C ALA A 30 -22.46 -16.10 11.45
N LYS A 31 -21.87 -16.76 10.45
CA LYS A 31 -22.48 -16.98 9.13
C LYS A 31 -23.71 -17.88 9.19
N ASN A 32 -23.72 -18.87 10.09
CA ASN A 32 -24.81 -19.84 10.24
C ASN A 32 -25.89 -19.37 11.23
N ALA A 33 -25.64 -18.29 11.98
CA ALA A 33 -26.61 -17.69 12.90
C ALA A 33 -27.76 -17.04 12.10
N ARG A 34 -28.97 -17.60 12.21
CA ARG A 34 -30.14 -17.09 11.49
C ARG A 34 -30.56 -15.72 12.04
N GLY A 35 -30.77 -14.76 11.13
CA GLY A 35 -31.34 -13.45 11.46
C GLY A 35 -30.38 -12.44 12.08
N CYS A 36 -29.09 -12.78 12.23
CA CYS A 36 -28.08 -11.88 12.76
C CYS A 36 -27.11 -11.41 11.67
N ALA A 37 -26.89 -10.10 11.56
CA ALA A 37 -25.80 -9.57 10.74
C ALA A 37 -24.46 -9.96 11.37
N MET A 38 -23.50 -10.37 10.54
CA MET A 38 -22.14 -10.65 11.00
C MET A 38 -21.44 -9.34 11.35
N ARG A 39 -21.01 -9.17 12.60
CA ARG A 39 -20.43 -7.92 13.12
C ARG A 39 -19.09 -8.15 13.81
N THR A 40 -18.14 -7.23 13.58
CA THR A 40 -16.88 -7.18 14.31
C THR A 40 -17.11 -6.80 15.77
N SER A 41 -16.07 -6.90 16.60
CA SER A 41 -16.17 -6.51 18.03
C SER A 41 -16.40 -5.01 18.19
N THR A 42 -15.96 -4.22 17.21
CA THR A 42 -16.20 -2.76 17.10
C THR A 42 -17.54 -2.40 16.45
N GLY A 43 -18.35 -3.40 16.06
CA GLY A 43 -19.71 -3.20 15.55
C GLY A 43 -19.83 -2.96 14.04
N HIS A 44 -18.77 -3.18 13.26
CA HIS A 44 -18.83 -3.08 11.81
C HIS A 44 -19.36 -4.36 11.17
N ASP A 45 -20.30 -4.25 10.22
CA ASP A 45 -20.77 -5.42 9.48
C ASP A 45 -19.67 -5.98 8.55
N TYR A 46 -19.51 -7.28 8.44
CA TYR A 46 -18.60 -7.89 7.46
C TYR A 46 -19.31 -9.00 6.69
N THR A 47 -18.77 -9.36 5.52
CA THR A 47 -19.37 -10.37 4.63
C THR A 47 -18.47 -11.57 4.39
N HIS A 48 -17.17 -11.39 4.61
CA HIS A 48 -16.13 -12.36 4.28
C HIS A 48 -15.12 -12.47 5.41
N TRP A 49 -14.28 -13.50 5.31
CA TRP A 49 -13.14 -13.73 6.18
C TRP A 49 -11.91 -14.04 5.34
N LEU A 50 -10.83 -13.34 5.61
CA LEU A 50 -9.56 -13.47 4.93
C LEU A 50 -8.57 -14.18 5.87
N PRO A 51 -8.12 -15.42 5.57
CA PRO A 51 -7.12 -16.09 6.39
C PRO A 51 -5.81 -15.30 6.41
N ILE A 52 -5.02 -15.44 7.48
CA ILE A 52 -3.65 -14.91 7.56
C ILE A 52 -2.62 -16.05 7.55
N PHE A 53 -1.42 -15.75 7.07
CA PHE A 53 -0.30 -16.67 7.11
C PHE A 53 0.47 -16.52 8.44
N LEU A 54 0.24 -17.43 9.39
CA LEU A 54 0.91 -17.39 10.70
C LEU A 54 2.31 -17.99 10.66
N THR A 55 2.40 -19.24 10.21
CA THR A 55 3.63 -20.02 10.06
C THR A 55 3.46 -21.00 8.90
N PRO A 56 4.55 -21.51 8.30
CA PRO A 56 4.48 -22.58 7.30
C PRO A 56 3.69 -23.80 7.78
N ALA A 57 3.95 -24.26 9.02
CA ALA A 57 3.24 -25.40 9.61
C ALA A 57 1.73 -25.15 9.72
N HIS A 58 1.31 -23.97 10.21
CA HIS A 58 -0.10 -23.63 10.30
C HIS A 58 -0.77 -23.55 8.92
N PHE A 59 -0.07 -22.99 7.93
CA PHE A 59 -0.58 -22.90 6.56
C PHE A 59 -0.78 -24.28 5.94
N SER A 60 0.21 -25.18 6.06
CA SER A 60 0.11 -26.55 5.53
C SER A 60 -1.10 -27.30 6.07
N THR A 61 -1.43 -27.13 7.36
CA THR A 61 -2.62 -27.74 7.96
C THR A 61 -3.94 -27.15 7.44
N HIS A 62 -3.96 -25.88 7.04
CA HIS A 62 -5.18 -25.14 6.72
C HIS A 62 -5.21 -24.61 5.28
N GLN A 63 -4.42 -25.19 4.37
CA GLN A 63 -4.23 -24.70 3.02
C GLN A 63 -5.56 -24.50 2.27
N ALA A 64 -6.54 -25.37 2.50
CA ALA A 64 -7.88 -25.29 1.89
C ALA A 64 -8.65 -23.99 2.22
N LEU A 65 -8.31 -23.31 3.31
CA LEU A 65 -8.92 -22.02 3.67
C LEU A 65 -8.37 -20.85 2.83
N HIS A 66 -7.19 -20.98 2.25
CA HIS A 66 -6.52 -19.95 1.45
C HIS A 66 -6.97 -19.98 -0.01
N LYS A 67 -8.25 -19.67 -0.23
CA LYS A 67 -8.86 -19.61 -1.57
C LYS A 67 -8.17 -18.58 -2.45
N LEU A 68 -7.93 -18.91 -3.72
CA LEU A 68 -7.33 -18.00 -4.70
C LEU A 68 -8.34 -17.02 -5.31
N SER A 69 -9.63 -17.18 -5.06
CA SER A 69 -10.69 -16.29 -5.51
C SER A 69 -11.80 -16.18 -4.47
N PHE A 70 -12.39 -15.00 -4.38
CA PHE A 70 -13.49 -14.66 -3.48
C PHE A 70 -14.67 -14.18 -4.31
N ALA A 71 -15.81 -14.86 -4.19
CA ALA A 71 -17.07 -14.39 -4.77
C ALA A 71 -17.53 -13.15 -4.01
N ILE A 72 -17.83 -12.07 -4.74
CA ILE A 72 -18.36 -10.82 -4.15
C ILE A 72 -19.89 -10.87 -4.19
N ASP A 73 -20.42 -11.31 -5.33
CA ASP A 73 -21.84 -11.55 -5.59
C ASP A 73 -21.99 -12.71 -6.60
N ARG A 74 -23.17 -12.86 -7.21
CA ARG A 74 -23.44 -13.96 -8.18
C ARG A 74 -22.61 -13.86 -9.46
N ASN A 75 -22.18 -12.67 -9.85
CA ASN A 75 -21.57 -12.40 -11.15
C ASN A 75 -20.11 -11.92 -11.02
N HIS A 76 -19.69 -11.48 -9.84
CA HIS A 76 -18.37 -10.89 -9.63
C HIS A 76 -17.54 -11.71 -8.64
N SER A 77 -16.25 -11.83 -8.95
CA SER A 77 -15.24 -12.39 -8.05
C SER A 77 -13.96 -11.57 -8.13
N VAL A 78 -13.13 -11.69 -7.10
CA VAL A 78 -11.81 -11.06 -7.03
C VAL A 78 -10.75 -12.11 -6.72
N SER A 79 -9.60 -12.02 -7.39
CA SER A 79 -8.44 -12.86 -7.10
C SER A 79 -7.88 -12.54 -5.72
N LEU A 80 -7.28 -13.52 -5.03
CA LEU A 80 -6.62 -13.28 -3.75
C LEU A 80 -5.50 -12.25 -3.88
N VAL A 81 -4.73 -12.27 -4.98
CA VAL A 81 -3.64 -11.31 -5.20
C VAL A 81 -4.18 -9.89 -5.31
N ASP A 82 -5.21 -9.65 -6.12
CA ASP A 82 -5.80 -8.31 -6.26
C ASP A 82 -6.45 -7.84 -4.96
N LEU A 83 -7.12 -8.76 -4.26
CA LEU A 83 -7.69 -8.48 -2.94
C LEU A 83 -6.62 -8.03 -1.96
N LEU A 84 -5.51 -8.76 -1.85
CA LEU A 84 -4.41 -8.42 -0.95
C LEU A 84 -3.78 -7.08 -1.31
N VAL A 85 -3.48 -6.85 -2.60
CA VAL A 85 -2.90 -5.59 -3.08
C VAL A 85 -3.79 -4.39 -2.73
N LYS A 86 -5.10 -4.49 -3.01
CA LYS A 86 -6.07 -3.44 -2.69
C LYS A 86 -6.18 -3.20 -1.20
N THR A 87 -6.25 -4.28 -0.43
CA THR A 87 -6.41 -4.20 1.02
C THR A 87 -5.19 -3.59 1.69
N MET A 88 -3.98 -3.97 1.26
CA MET A 88 -2.72 -3.40 1.75
C MET A 88 -2.63 -1.90 1.46
N ASN A 89 -3.05 -1.47 0.26
CA ASN A 89 -3.13 -0.04 -0.05
C ASN A 89 -4.11 0.69 0.88
N LYS A 90 -5.25 0.08 1.22
CA LYS A 90 -6.18 0.66 2.22
C LYS A 90 -5.57 0.75 3.62
N GLN A 91 -4.78 -0.25 4.04
CA GLN A 91 -4.09 -0.20 5.34
C GLN A 91 -3.06 0.93 5.40
N VAL A 92 -2.35 1.19 4.29
CA VAL A 92 -1.45 2.37 4.17
C VAL A 92 -2.20 3.66 4.46
N LEU A 93 -3.36 3.84 3.82
CA LEU A 93 -4.20 5.03 4.03
C LEU A 93 -4.75 5.10 5.47
N ALA A 94 -5.11 3.96 6.05
CA ALA A 94 -5.58 3.89 7.44
C ALA A 94 -4.51 4.34 8.44
N VAL A 95 -3.24 3.92 8.28
CA VAL A 95 -2.14 4.39 9.16
C VAL A 95 -1.86 5.88 8.99
N MET A 96 -2.08 6.41 7.79
CA MET A 96 -1.90 7.84 7.55
C MET A 96 -2.98 8.70 8.18
N ASN A 97 -4.23 8.24 8.16
CA ASN A 97 -5.37 9.00 8.66
C ASN A 97 -5.72 8.70 10.12
N GLY A 98 -5.33 7.53 10.62
CA GLY A 98 -5.73 7.02 11.93
C GLY A 98 -4.96 7.63 13.11
N SER A 99 -5.57 7.48 14.28
CA SER A 99 -4.95 7.68 15.59
C SER A 99 -3.88 6.60 15.89
N SER A 100 -3.17 6.71 17.01
CA SER A 100 -2.08 5.77 17.36
C SER A 100 -2.53 4.30 17.38
N HIS A 101 -3.66 3.99 18.01
CA HIS A 101 -4.17 2.61 18.10
C HIS A 101 -4.71 2.08 16.77
N GLU A 102 -5.43 2.91 16.02
CA GLU A 102 -5.91 2.54 14.67
C GLU A 102 -4.74 2.31 13.71
N SER A 103 -3.66 3.10 13.86
CA SER A 103 -2.42 2.92 13.13
C SER A 103 -1.73 1.61 13.48
N GLU A 104 -1.71 1.18 14.74
CA GLU A 104 -1.10 -0.08 15.16
C GLU A 104 -1.76 -1.28 14.47
N SER A 105 -3.08 -1.41 14.60
CA SER A 105 -3.83 -2.52 14.00
C SER A 105 -3.67 -2.56 12.48
N ALA A 106 -3.66 -1.39 11.83
CA ALA A 106 -3.44 -1.29 10.39
C ALA A 106 -2.00 -1.69 9.97
N ILE A 107 -0.96 -1.36 10.76
CA ILE A 107 0.42 -1.82 10.51
C ILE A 107 0.50 -3.34 10.66
N VAL A 108 -0.09 -3.91 11.71
CA VAL A 108 -0.11 -5.37 11.93
C VAL A 108 -0.83 -6.07 10.78
N ALA A 109 -1.99 -5.56 10.37
CA ALA A 109 -2.71 -6.08 9.22
C ALA A 109 -1.87 -6.01 7.95
N TYR A 110 -1.21 -4.88 7.67
CA TYR A 110 -0.33 -4.75 6.51
C TYR A 110 0.79 -5.82 6.51
N ALA A 111 1.48 -6.02 7.64
CA ALA A 111 2.54 -7.02 7.74
C ALA A 111 2.02 -8.45 7.47
N ASN A 112 0.85 -8.78 8.03
CA ASN A 112 0.20 -10.08 7.81
C ASN A 112 -0.20 -10.30 6.34
N LEU A 113 -0.75 -9.26 5.70
CA LEU A 113 -1.17 -9.32 4.30
C LEU A 113 0.03 -9.40 3.35
N LEU A 114 1.10 -8.64 3.61
CA LEU A 114 2.34 -8.71 2.83
C LEU A 114 2.92 -10.12 2.86
N ARG A 115 2.95 -10.74 4.05
CA ARG A 115 3.47 -12.09 4.22
C ARG A 115 2.62 -13.13 3.52
N LEU A 116 1.30 -13.02 3.62
CA LEU A 116 0.38 -13.89 2.88
C LEU A 116 0.56 -13.72 1.36
N LEU A 117 0.67 -12.49 0.87
CA LEU A 117 0.87 -12.20 -0.56
C LEU A 117 2.16 -12.86 -1.06
N ARG A 118 3.28 -12.68 -0.35
CA ARG A 118 4.56 -13.34 -0.68
C ARG A 118 4.44 -14.85 -0.74
N HIS A 119 3.77 -15.44 0.26
CA HIS A 119 3.60 -16.88 0.29
C HIS A 119 2.76 -17.39 -0.89
N VAL A 120 1.63 -16.74 -1.19
CA VAL A 120 0.78 -17.06 -2.33
C VAL A 120 1.56 -16.96 -3.64
N LEU A 121 2.33 -15.89 -3.84
CA LEU A 121 3.13 -15.73 -5.05
C LEU A 121 4.23 -16.79 -5.18
N SER A 122 4.87 -17.18 -4.07
CA SER A 122 5.87 -18.26 -4.05
C SER A 122 5.28 -19.63 -4.42
N MET A 123 4.02 -19.87 -4.05
CA MET A 123 3.29 -21.10 -4.37
C MET A 123 2.73 -21.13 -5.79
N HIS A 124 2.59 -19.96 -6.43
CA HIS A 124 1.98 -19.80 -7.75
C HIS A 124 2.87 -18.95 -8.67
N PRO A 125 3.93 -19.54 -9.26
CA PRO A 125 4.91 -18.79 -10.07
C PRO A 125 4.31 -18.05 -11.27
N ASN A 126 3.18 -18.52 -11.79
CA ASN A 126 2.42 -17.83 -12.84
C ASN A 126 1.87 -16.48 -12.35
N LEU A 127 1.38 -16.39 -11.12
CA LEU A 127 0.90 -15.13 -10.52
C LEU A 127 2.07 -14.18 -10.26
N GLN A 128 3.22 -14.69 -9.80
CA GLN A 128 4.45 -13.89 -9.67
C GLN A 128 4.89 -13.33 -11.03
N THR A 129 4.86 -14.16 -12.07
CA THR A 129 5.24 -13.74 -13.44
C THR A 129 4.32 -12.65 -13.98
N GLU A 130 3.01 -12.75 -13.73
CA GLU A 130 2.04 -11.73 -14.13
C GLU A 130 2.29 -10.40 -13.40
N LEU A 131 2.50 -10.46 -12.09
CA LEU A 131 2.82 -9.31 -11.25
C LEU A 131 4.11 -8.63 -11.72
N ASP A 132 5.18 -9.41 -11.91
CA ASP A 132 6.47 -8.91 -12.39
C ASP A 132 6.40 -8.35 -13.80
N SER A 133 5.55 -8.93 -14.66
CA SER A 133 5.28 -8.36 -15.98
C SER A 133 4.61 -6.99 -15.88
N SER A 134 3.70 -6.80 -14.92
CA SER A 134 3.10 -5.48 -14.65
C SER A 134 4.14 -4.48 -14.15
N VAL A 135 5.03 -4.89 -13.25
CA VAL A 135 6.10 -4.04 -12.71
C VAL A 135 7.08 -3.66 -13.80
N ARG A 136 7.59 -4.64 -14.57
CA ARG A 136 8.50 -4.40 -15.68
C ARG A 136 7.93 -3.41 -16.69
N ARG A 137 6.68 -3.61 -17.12
CA ARG A 137 6.01 -2.71 -18.08
C ARG A 137 5.94 -1.27 -17.57
N PHE A 138 5.64 -1.08 -16.28
CA PHE A 138 5.60 0.26 -15.69
C PHE A 138 6.99 0.92 -15.73
N ILE A 139 8.03 0.17 -15.36
CA ILE A 139 9.41 0.70 -15.32
C ILE A 139 9.91 1.01 -16.73
N THR A 140 9.78 0.08 -17.68
CA THR A 140 10.40 0.18 -19.01
C THR A 140 9.61 0.97 -20.04
N SER A 141 8.35 1.32 -19.78
CA SER A 141 7.48 1.90 -20.81
C SER A 141 6.59 3.03 -20.26
N PRO A 142 6.90 4.31 -20.56
CA PRO A 142 6.08 5.45 -20.13
C PRO A 142 4.58 5.31 -20.47
N ASN A 143 4.24 4.82 -21.66
CA ASN A 143 2.85 4.59 -22.09
C ASN A 143 2.09 3.55 -21.24
N ARG A 144 2.80 2.74 -20.45
CA ARG A 144 2.23 1.76 -19.51
C ARG A 144 2.07 2.30 -18.09
N ARG A 145 2.41 3.57 -17.86
CA ARG A 145 2.23 4.25 -16.56
C ARG A 145 0.90 5.00 -16.47
N THR A 146 0.11 5.05 -17.53
CA THR A 146 -1.16 5.79 -17.55
C THR A 146 -2.20 5.21 -16.60
N LYS A 147 -3.22 6.01 -16.22
CA LYS A 147 -4.36 5.55 -15.38
C LYS A 147 -5.11 4.35 -15.96
N THR A 148 -5.04 4.11 -17.26
CA THR A 148 -5.63 2.94 -17.91
C THR A 148 -4.89 1.65 -17.51
N HIS A 149 -3.56 1.72 -17.38
CA HIS A 149 -2.73 0.55 -17.08
C HIS A 149 -2.42 0.41 -15.59
N VAL A 150 -2.24 1.53 -14.90
CA VAL A 150 -2.01 1.59 -13.46
C VAL A 150 -3.01 2.59 -12.87
N PRO A 151 -4.25 2.16 -12.58
CA PRO A 151 -5.28 3.06 -12.07
C PRO A 151 -4.91 3.73 -10.73
N ASP A 152 -4.24 2.97 -9.86
CA ASP A 152 -3.85 3.38 -8.50
C ASP A 152 -2.35 3.13 -8.29
N LEU A 153 -1.59 4.18 -7.94
CA LEU A 153 -0.15 4.05 -7.66
C LEU A 153 0.13 3.33 -6.35
N GLY A 154 -0.73 3.50 -5.34
CA GLY A 154 -0.63 2.79 -4.07
C GLY A 154 -0.64 1.27 -4.26
N GLU A 155 -1.56 0.77 -5.10
CA GLU A 155 -1.60 -0.64 -5.51
C GLU A 155 -0.32 -1.05 -6.26
N PHE A 156 0.21 -0.19 -7.14
CA PHE A 156 1.46 -0.45 -7.83
C PHE A 156 2.65 -0.58 -6.88
N TYR A 157 2.75 0.31 -5.88
CA TYR A 157 3.81 0.21 -4.89
C TYR A 157 3.77 -1.10 -4.11
N VAL A 158 2.57 -1.60 -3.76
CA VAL A 158 2.45 -2.91 -3.12
C VAL A 158 2.99 -4.02 -4.02
N LYS A 159 2.66 -3.97 -5.32
CA LYS A 159 3.24 -4.91 -6.30
C LYS A 159 4.77 -4.81 -6.35
N LEU A 160 5.31 -3.59 -6.36
CA LEU A 160 6.75 -3.38 -6.34
C LEU A 160 7.43 -3.96 -5.09
N CYS A 161 6.78 -3.93 -3.92
CA CYS A 161 7.30 -4.51 -2.67
C CYS A 161 7.45 -6.04 -2.68
N VAL A 162 6.77 -6.72 -3.60
CA VAL A 162 6.80 -8.19 -3.76
C VAL A 162 7.30 -8.62 -5.14
N SER A 163 7.82 -7.66 -5.91
CA SER A 163 8.39 -7.96 -7.22
C SER A 163 9.74 -8.66 -7.08
N THR A 164 10.04 -9.55 -8.02
CA THR A 164 11.37 -10.18 -8.13
C THR A 164 12.25 -9.55 -9.20
N VAL A 165 11.71 -8.60 -9.98
CA VAL A 165 12.39 -8.02 -11.16
C VAL A 165 12.79 -6.55 -10.98
N ALA A 166 12.33 -5.91 -9.90
CA ALA A 166 12.67 -4.52 -9.56
C ALA A 166 12.57 -4.31 -8.04
N SER A 167 13.40 -3.42 -7.51
CA SER A 167 13.38 -3.00 -6.10
C SER A 167 13.43 -1.48 -5.99
N LEU A 168 12.86 -0.93 -4.92
CA LEU A 168 13.04 0.47 -4.54
C LEU A 168 14.48 0.79 -4.07
N ASP A 169 15.37 -0.20 -3.95
CA ASP A 169 16.79 0.09 -3.73
C ASP A 169 17.46 0.63 -5.00
N ASP A 170 16.97 0.22 -6.17
CA ASP A 170 17.44 0.70 -7.48
C ASP A 170 17.04 2.17 -7.69
N LEU A 171 18.04 3.01 -7.99
CA LEU A 171 17.85 4.44 -8.21
C LEU A 171 16.94 4.72 -9.41
N THR A 172 17.08 3.98 -10.50
CA THR A 172 16.28 4.13 -11.73
C THR A 172 14.81 3.83 -11.45
N VAL A 173 14.55 2.79 -10.65
CA VAL A 173 13.20 2.41 -10.22
C VAL A 173 12.60 3.51 -9.35
N ARG A 174 13.34 3.99 -8.33
CA ARG A 174 12.90 5.08 -7.46
C ARG A 174 12.57 6.34 -8.25
N GLU A 175 13.48 6.77 -9.13
CA GLU A 175 13.29 7.94 -9.98
C GLU A 175 12.03 7.79 -10.84
N THR A 176 11.87 6.65 -11.51
CA THR A 176 10.72 6.37 -12.37
C THR A 176 9.39 6.51 -11.63
N VAL A 177 9.32 5.92 -10.44
CA VAL A 177 8.10 5.90 -9.63
C VAL A 177 7.78 7.27 -9.03
N VAL A 178 8.80 8.01 -8.61
CA VAL A 178 8.65 9.38 -8.08
C VAL A 178 8.21 10.35 -9.16
N ARG A 179 8.80 10.30 -10.37
CA ARG A 179 8.37 11.11 -11.51
C ARG A 179 6.90 10.88 -11.83
N GLU A 180 6.45 9.63 -11.86
CA GLU A 180 5.03 9.32 -12.11
C GLU A 180 4.12 9.84 -10.97
N THR A 181 4.57 9.78 -9.72
CA THR A 181 3.84 10.35 -8.58
C THR A 181 3.67 11.86 -8.75
N PHE A 182 4.74 12.55 -9.13
CA PHE A 182 4.75 13.98 -9.41
C PHE A 182 3.84 14.36 -10.59
N ALA A 183 3.92 13.64 -11.72
CA ALA A 183 3.04 13.87 -12.86
C ALA A 183 1.55 13.72 -12.48
N ARG A 184 1.20 12.71 -11.67
CA ARG A 184 -0.20 12.47 -11.28
C ARG A 184 -0.77 13.49 -10.30
N GLN A 185 0.05 14.03 -9.41
CA GLN A 185 -0.42 15.02 -8.44
C GLN A 185 -0.61 16.41 -9.05
N ILE A 186 0.15 16.77 -10.10
CA ILE A 186 0.03 18.07 -10.79
C ILE A 186 -1.39 18.32 -11.28
N ARG A 187 -2.10 17.30 -11.78
CA ARG A 187 -3.50 17.44 -12.17
C ARG A 187 -4.38 17.95 -11.02
N TRP A 188 -4.20 17.42 -9.81
CA TRP A 188 -4.97 17.81 -8.64
C TRP A 188 -4.56 19.18 -8.12
N ILE A 189 -3.26 19.48 -8.14
CA ILE A 189 -2.75 20.81 -7.78
C ILE A 189 -3.30 21.86 -8.75
N ARG A 190 -3.25 21.63 -10.07
CA ARG A 190 -3.79 22.55 -11.07
C ARG A 190 -5.28 22.84 -10.86
N GLN A 191 -6.06 21.85 -10.40
CA GLN A 191 -7.48 22.05 -10.10
C GLN A 191 -7.70 22.94 -8.86
N ALA A 192 -6.85 22.82 -7.84
CA ALA A 192 -6.97 23.57 -6.59
C ALA A 192 -6.29 24.96 -6.66
N ASP A 193 -5.17 25.05 -7.37
CA ASP A 193 -4.29 26.20 -7.46
C ASP A 193 -3.62 26.26 -8.85
N PRO A 194 -4.36 26.67 -9.89
CA PRO A 194 -3.82 26.76 -11.25
C PRO A 194 -2.69 27.79 -11.36
N ALA A 195 -2.65 28.80 -10.47
CA ALA A 195 -1.63 29.83 -10.51
C ALA A 195 -0.21 29.29 -10.29
N CYS A 196 -0.04 28.30 -9.40
CA CYS A 196 1.27 27.71 -9.16
C CYS A 196 1.72 26.72 -10.26
N VAL A 197 0.81 26.33 -11.16
CA VAL A 197 1.10 25.39 -12.26
C VAL A 197 1.25 26.12 -13.60
N ASP A 198 0.33 27.03 -13.93
CA ASP A 198 0.19 27.54 -15.30
C ASP A 198 0.71 28.98 -15.48
N VAL A 199 0.89 29.76 -14.40
CA VAL A 199 1.33 31.16 -14.50
C VAL A 199 2.85 31.26 -14.57
N VAL A 200 3.32 31.93 -15.62
CA VAL A 200 4.74 32.28 -15.82
C VAL A 200 5.10 33.50 -14.96
N GLY A 201 6.27 33.48 -14.32
CA GLY A 201 6.80 34.62 -13.56
C GLY A 201 6.62 34.56 -12.03
N MET A 202 5.99 33.51 -11.50
CA MET A 202 5.98 33.28 -10.05
C MET A 202 7.40 32.99 -9.53
N PRO A 203 7.85 33.62 -8.43
CA PRO A 203 9.12 33.28 -7.80
C PRO A 203 9.22 31.78 -7.53
N MET A 204 10.32 31.16 -7.97
CA MET A 204 10.49 29.69 -7.96
C MET A 204 10.24 29.07 -6.58
N LEU A 205 10.81 29.62 -5.52
CA LEU A 205 10.64 29.07 -4.17
C LEU A 205 9.19 29.17 -3.69
N GLN A 206 8.50 30.26 -4.02
CA GLN A 206 7.07 30.41 -3.75
C GLN A 206 6.25 29.38 -4.53
N ARG A 207 6.59 29.16 -5.80
CA ARG A 207 5.93 28.17 -6.66
C ARG A 207 6.10 26.76 -6.11
N LEU A 208 7.32 26.38 -5.74
CA LEU A 208 7.63 25.08 -5.14
C LEU A 208 6.90 24.86 -3.82
N GLN A 209 6.79 25.89 -2.96
CA GLN A 209 6.04 25.76 -1.72
C GLN A 209 4.55 25.47 -1.99
N ARG A 210 3.91 26.22 -2.90
CA ARG A 210 2.49 25.98 -3.25
C ARG A 210 2.26 24.61 -3.87
N LEU A 211 3.16 24.18 -4.76
CA LEU A 211 3.14 22.84 -5.34
C LEU A 211 3.31 21.76 -4.25
N PHE A 212 4.16 22.01 -3.25
CA PHE A 212 4.35 21.10 -2.13
C PHE A 212 3.09 21.03 -1.27
N ASP A 213 2.52 22.16 -0.88
CA ASP A 213 1.31 22.25 -0.05
C ASP A 213 0.14 21.50 -0.70
N GLY A 214 -0.04 21.65 -2.02
CA GLY A 214 -1.04 20.92 -2.80
C GLY A 214 -0.77 19.42 -2.97
N SER A 215 0.43 18.93 -2.65
CA SER A 215 0.84 17.53 -2.78
C SER A 215 1.20 16.82 -1.47
N VAL A 216 1.12 17.48 -0.32
CA VAL A 216 1.53 16.93 0.99
C VAL A 216 0.97 15.54 1.24
N VAL A 217 -0.32 15.31 0.94
CA VAL A 217 -0.97 14.01 1.15
C VAL A 217 -0.34 12.94 0.27
N SER A 218 -0.18 13.21 -1.02
CA SER A 218 0.45 12.30 -1.99
C SER A 218 1.89 11.98 -1.58
N ASN A 219 2.68 13.00 -1.24
CA ASN A 219 4.07 12.86 -0.82
C ASN A 219 4.19 12.01 0.46
N ARG A 220 3.28 12.19 1.43
CA ARG A 220 3.23 11.37 2.64
C ARG A 220 2.87 9.92 2.34
N ILE A 221 1.89 9.66 1.45
CA ILE A 221 1.53 8.30 1.01
C ILE A 221 2.74 7.61 0.40
N THR A 222 3.37 8.24 -0.59
CA THR A 222 4.54 7.67 -1.26
C THR A 222 5.68 7.39 -0.29
N THR A 223 6.00 8.34 0.60
CA THR A 223 7.04 8.16 1.62
C THR A 223 6.70 6.98 2.54
N PHE A 224 5.45 6.90 2.99
CA PHE A 224 5.00 5.84 3.87
C PHE A 224 5.13 4.46 3.22
N VAL A 225 4.75 4.35 1.94
CA VAL A 225 4.85 3.07 1.23
C VAL A 225 6.31 2.66 1.02
N MET A 226 7.20 3.61 0.73
CA MET A 226 8.64 3.33 0.65
C MET A 226 9.18 2.83 1.99
N GLU A 227 8.76 3.42 3.11
CA GLU A 227 9.17 2.97 4.44
C GLU A 227 8.59 1.60 4.81
N MET A 228 7.33 1.33 4.44
CA MET A 228 6.71 0.01 4.56
C MET A 228 7.54 -1.04 3.82
N ALA A 229 7.96 -0.75 2.60
CA ALA A 229 8.81 -1.64 1.79
C ALA A 229 10.16 -1.91 2.47
N LYS A 230 10.84 -0.87 2.97
CA LYS A 230 12.14 -1.01 3.65
C LYS A 230 12.04 -1.82 4.94
N VAL A 231 10.99 -1.63 5.72
CA VAL A 231 10.86 -2.25 7.05
C VAL A 231 10.32 -3.67 6.94
N PHE A 232 9.23 -3.85 6.21
CA PHE A 232 8.50 -5.12 6.16
C PHE A 232 8.88 -5.98 4.95
N GLY A 233 9.58 -5.41 3.97
CA GLY A 233 9.97 -6.10 2.76
C GLY A 233 11.20 -7.00 2.91
N THR A 234 11.90 -7.01 4.04
CA THR A 234 13.16 -7.76 4.17
C THR A 234 12.94 -9.25 4.50
N PRO A 235 13.82 -10.16 4.02
CA PRO A 235 13.77 -11.57 4.44
C PRO A 235 13.89 -11.74 5.96
N ALA A 236 14.74 -10.91 6.60
CA ALA A 236 14.93 -10.92 8.04
C ALA A 236 13.62 -10.63 8.81
N PHE A 237 12.80 -9.70 8.31
CA PHE A 237 11.50 -9.42 8.92
C PHE A 237 10.56 -10.62 8.84
N CYS A 238 10.50 -11.32 7.69
CA CYS A 238 9.68 -12.53 7.55
C CYS A 238 10.08 -13.62 8.55
N SER A 239 11.38 -13.92 8.68
CA SER A 239 11.89 -14.89 9.66
C SER A 239 11.67 -14.46 11.11
N ASN A 240 11.57 -13.15 11.37
CA ASN A 240 11.22 -12.64 12.68
C ASN A 240 9.74 -12.86 12.98
N MET A 241 8.84 -12.62 12.03
CA MET A 241 7.42 -12.93 12.20
C MET A 241 7.16 -14.42 12.40
N ASP A 242 7.91 -15.31 11.75
CA ASP A 242 7.83 -16.78 11.98
C ASP A 242 8.04 -17.13 13.45
N ARG A 243 9.06 -16.54 14.09
CA ARG A 243 9.39 -16.73 15.51
C ARG A 243 8.35 -16.13 16.46
N HIS A 244 7.50 -15.24 15.97
CA HIS A 244 6.46 -14.56 16.73
C HIS A 244 5.04 -14.99 16.29
N PHE A 245 4.90 -16.23 15.82
CA PHE A 245 3.61 -16.85 15.45
C PHE A 245 2.80 -16.03 14.44
N GLY A 246 3.47 -15.36 13.50
CA GLY A 246 2.79 -14.53 12.51
C GLY A 246 2.65 -13.08 12.91
N LEU A 247 3.05 -12.67 14.11
CA LEU A 247 2.92 -11.28 14.53
C LEU A 247 4.23 -10.51 14.32
N PRO A 248 4.16 -9.23 13.93
CA PRO A 248 5.32 -8.36 13.95
C PRO A 248 5.75 -8.10 15.41
N PRO A 249 7.06 -8.08 15.73
CA PRO A 249 7.53 -7.72 17.06
C PRO A 249 7.10 -6.30 17.43
N SER A 250 6.68 -6.08 18.68
CA SER A 250 6.19 -4.77 19.15
C SER A 250 7.23 -3.65 18.97
N SER A 251 8.52 -3.96 19.13
CA SER A 251 9.60 -2.98 18.89
C SER A 251 9.66 -2.48 17.44
N VAL A 252 9.35 -3.34 16.47
CA VAL A 252 9.28 -2.96 15.05
C VAL A 252 8.08 -2.05 14.80
N ILE A 253 6.94 -2.36 15.42
CA ILE A 253 5.71 -1.56 15.31
C ILE A 253 5.90 -0.17 15.92
N VAL A 254 6.38 -0.09 17.16
CA VAL A 254 6.66 1.19 17.84
C VAL A 254 7.67 2.01 17.03
N GLY A 255 8.77 1.38 16.60
CA GLY A 255 9.77 2.06 15.78
C GLY A 255 9.20 2.57 14.44
N PHE A 256 8.28 1.83 13.83
CA PHE A 256 7.60 2.27 12.60
C PHE A 256 6.63 3.42 12.88
N GLN A 257 5.84 3.38 13.95
CA GLN A 257 4.96 4.48 14.35
C GLN A 257 5.73 5.78 14.61
N GLU A 258 6.88 5.71 15.28
CA GLU A 258 7.74 6.88 15.49
C GLU A 258 8.31 7.44 14.19
N ARG A 259 8.68 6.59 13.23
CA ARG A 259 9.04 7.02 11.87
C ARG A 259 7.87 7.73 11.17
N VAL A 260 6.66 7.20 11.27
CA VAL A 260 5.45 7.80 10.69
C VAL A 260 5.17 9.17 11.28
N LYS A 261 5.23 9.31 12.61
CA LYS A 261 5.10 10.60 13.30
C LYS A 261 6.15 11.59 12.81
N THR A 262 7.39 11.14 12.70
CA THR A 262 8.51 11.96 12.19
C THR A 262 8.26 12.42 10.76
N ILE A 263 7.79 11.55 9.87
CA ILE A 263 7.43 11.90 8.48
C ILE A 263 6.31 12.93 8.47
N LYS A 264 5.23 12.71 9.23
CA LYS A 264 4.11 13.67 9.30
C LYS A 264 4.57 15.05 9.78
N ALA A 265 5.48 15.11 10.75
CA ALA A 265 5.97 16.35 11.34
C ALA A 265 7.05 17.07 10.52
N LYS A 266 7.98 16.35 9.89
CA LYS A 266 9.17 16.94 9.25
C LYS A 266 9.03 17.12 7.73
N LEU A 267 8.07 16.45 7.08
CA LEU A 267 7.86 16.57 5.65
C LEU A 267 7.17 17.91 5.32
N VAL A 268 7.96 18.98 5.21
CA VAL A 268 7.50 20.37 5.08
C VAL A 268 7.84 21.03 3.74
N ASN A 269 8.75 20.44 2.97
CA ASN A 269 9.13 20.92 1.63
C ASN A 269 9.76 19.80 0.78
N TYR A 270 10.02 20.10 -0.49
CA TYR A 270 10.62 19.15 -1.42
C TYR A 270 12.08 18.79 -1.11
N ASP A 271 12.86 19.67 -0.49
CA ASP A 271 14.23 19.35 -0.12
C ASP A 271 14.30 18.23 0.93
N VAL A 272 13.44 18.28 1.95
CA VAL A 272 13.32 17.18 2.92
C VAL A 272 12.83 15.89 2.24
N LEU A 273 11.88 16.01 1.30
CA LEU A 273 11.34 14.88 0.55
C LEU A 273 12.40 14.16 -0.29
N VAL A 274 13.15 14.92 -1.11
CA VAL A 274 14.22 14.42 -1.98
C VAL A 274 15.29 13.72 -1.16
N ARG A 275 15.65 14.30 -0.01
CA ARG A 275 16.62 13.67 0.91
C ARG A 275 16.08 12.37 1.50
N GLY A 276 14.81 12.35 1.92
CA GLY A 276 14.15 11.14 2.45
C GLY A 276 14.03 10.01 1.42
N TRP A 277 13.88 10.34 0.14
CA TRP A 277 13.78 9.37 -0.95
C TRP A 277 15.14 8.97 -1.55
N GLY A 278 16.23 9.59 -1.09
CA GLY A 278 17.58 9.32 -1.58
C GLY A 278 17.76 9.70 -3.05
N LEU A 279 17.18 10.83 -3.46
CA LEU A 279 17.18 11.35 -4.83
C LEU A 279 18.07 12.59 -5.01
N GLN A 280 18.95 12.90 -4.06
CA GLN A 280 19.78 14.11 -4.09
C GLN A 280 20.72 14.17 -5.30
N THR A 281 21.09 13.02 -5.86
CA THR A 281 21.94 12.94 -7.07
C THR A 281 21.15 13.17 -8.36
N VAL A 282 19.82 13.08 -8.30
CA VAL A 282 18.91 13.28 -9.44
C VAL A 282 18.28 14.67 -9.38
N ILE A 283 17.89 15.10 -8.17
CA ILE A 283 17.26 16.39 -7.90
C ILE A 283 18.20 17.19 -7.00
N ALA A 284 19.18 17.85 -7.64
CA ALA A 284 20.25 18.55 -6.94
C ALA A 284 19.93 20.01 -6.60
N SER A 285 18.89 20.59 -7.21
CA SER A 285 18.54 22.00 -7.02
C SER A 285 17.02 22.26 -7.11
N PRO A 286 16.55 23.42 -6.62
CA PRO A 286 15.16 23.84 -6.80
C PRO A 286 14.72 23.93 -8.27
N GLU A 287 15.63 24.33 -9.17
CA GLU A 287 15.39 24.38 -10.62
C GLU A 287 15.13 22.99 -11.17
N ALA A 288 16.00 22.02 -10.84
CA ALA A 288 15.82 20.62 -11.23
C ALA A 288 14.51 20.04 -10.68
N MET A 289 14.15 20.38 -9.43
CA MET A 289 12.88 19.97 -8.85
C MET A 289 11.68 20.51 -9.64
N LEU A 290 11.74 21.78 -10.03
CA LEU A 290 10.66 22.40 -10.79
C LEU A 290 10.57 21.81 -12.20
N GLU A 291 11.70 21.54 -12.86
CA GLU A 291 11.75 20.88 -14.17
C GLU A 291 11.04 19.53 -14.13
N ILE A 292 11.37 18.67 -13.15
CA ILE A 292 10.74 17.36 -13.01
C ILE A 292 9.23 17.45 -12.71
N LEU A 293 8.80 18.45 -11.94
CA LEU A 293 7.38 18.63 -11.63
C LEU A 293 6.57 19.09 -12.85
N MET A 294 7.20 19.72 -13.83
CA MET A 294 6.54 20.34 -14.98
C MET A 294 6.68 19.55 -16.29
N ASP A 295 7.48 18.48 -16.27
CA ASP A 295 7.63 17.47 -17.34
C ASP A 295 6.43 16.49 -17.37
#